data_AF-A0A7C2LBK0-F1
#
_entry.id   AF-A0A7C2LBK0-F1
#
_cell.length_a   1.000
_cell.length_b   1.000
_cell.length_c   1.000
_cell.angle_alpha   90.00
_cell.angle_beta   90.00
_cell.angle_gamma   90.00
#
_symmetry.space_group_name_H-M   'P 1'
#
loop_
_entity.id
_entity.type
_entity.pdbx_description
1 polymer ?
#
loop_
_entity_poly.entity_id
_entity_poly.type
_entity_poly.pdbx_seq_one_letter_code
_entity_poly.pdbx_strand_id
1 'polypeptide(L)'
;MSRICIKCGFSNNDASIYCEKCGAVLPKINKGVMRPARAKITKNYEIIKTKVEQLLANEIDYDEYYKTLDKLYEKIEEAGVAVENTEISEELYPYFKEQIEIGLTGIDLFLQAINELRTLPELLDVLYDPNSTPEVIENVTQEIEKVKNAGLEMAAEATEHLNLALEMAIENMSRWREEEDITGGYYV
;
A
#
# COMPACT_ATOMS: atom_id res chain seq x y z
N MET A 1 2.46 26.09 20.53
CA MET A 1 2.82 24.73 20.07
C MET A 1 3.05 24.86 18.57
N SER A 2 4.29 25.15 18.19
CA SER A 2 4.64 25.50 16.81
C SER A 2 4.28 24.40 15.82
N ARG A 3 3.95 24.80 14.58
CA ARG A 3 3.69 23.87 13.48
C ARG A 3 4.96 23.65 12.67
N ILE A 4 5.52 22.45 12.76
CA ILE A 4 6.70 22.10 11.97
C ILE A 4 6.30 21.77 10.54
N CYS A 5 7.02 22.34 9.58
CA CYS A 5 6.84 22.05 8.17
C CYS A 5 7.44 20.69 7.81
N ILE A 6 6.60 19.73 7.42
CA ILE A 6 7.03 18.40 6.98
C ILE A 6 7.96 18.41 5.76
N LYS A 7 7.98 19.52 4.99
CA LYS A 7 8.82 19.66 3.78
C LYS A 7 10.23 20.17 4.09
N CYS A 8 10.42 20.96 5.15
CA CYS A 8 11.70 21.65 5.37
C CYS A 8 12.14 21.79 6.83
N GLY A 9 11.39 21.19 7.77
CA GLY A 9 11.70 21.22 9.21
C GLY A 9 11.51 22.59 9.89
N PHE A 10 11.09 23.63 9.17
CA PHE A 10 10.95 24.96 9.77
C PHE A 10 9.78 25.01 10.77
N SER A 11 10.04 25.55 11.96
CA SER A 11 9.08 25.74 13.04
C SER A 11 8.26 27.02 12.80
N ASN A 12 6.98 26.87 12.45
CA ASN A 12 6.08 27.98 12.14
C ASN A 12 5.19 28.31 13.32
N ASN A 13 4.60 29.50 13.29
CA ASN A 13 3.58 29.89 14.25
C ASN A 13 2.35 28.94 14.19
N ASP A 14 1.67 28.72 15.32
CA ASP A 14 0.51 27.83 15.47
C ASP A 14 -0.64 28.17 14.49
N ALA A 15 -0.76 29.47 14.17
CA ALA A 15 -1.78 30.02 13.27
C ALA A 15 -1.39 29.97 11.79
N SER A 16 -0.12 29.66 11.47
CA SER A 16 0.37 29.68 10.09
C SER A 16 -0.28 28.55 9.28
N ILE A 17 -0.88 28.93 8.15
CA ILE A 17 -1.50 28.01 7.18
C ILE A 17 -0.46 27.51 6.19
N TYR A 18 0.58 28.32 5.93
CA TYR A 18 1.68 28.03 5.04
C TYR A 18 2.99 28.11 5.81
N CYS A 19 3.99 27.36 5.37
CA CYS A 19 5.32 27.46 5.91
C CYS A 19 5.95 28.81 5.53
N GLU A 20 6.37 29.56 6.53
CA GLU A 20 6.98 30.89 6.38
C GLU A 20 8.33 30.84 5.64
N LYS A 21 8.98 29.67 5.64
CA LYS A 21 10.27 29.46 4.96
C LYS A 21 10.14 28.94 3.52
N CYS A 22 9.28 27.95 3.27
CA CYS A 22 9.23 27.26 1.98
C CYS A 22 7.88 27.35 1.24
N GLY A 23 6.87 27.99 1.83
CA GLY A 23 5.54 28.16 1.24
C GLY A 23 4.65 26.91 1.22
N ALA A 24 5.13 25.76 1.72
CA ALA A 24 4.33 24.53 1.78
C ALA A 24 3.12 24.68 2.70
N VAL A 25 1.98 24.09 2.33
CA VAL A 25 0.77 24.08 3.17
C VAL A 25 1.02 23.28 4.44
N LEU A 26 0.72 23.86 5.60
CA LEU A 26 0.88 23.20 6.90
C LEU A 26 -0.36 22.36 7.24
N PRO A 27 -0.20 21.16 7.82
CA PRO A 27 -1.33 20.30 8.20
C PRO A 27 -2.30 21.01 9.16
N LYS A 28 -3.61 20.93 8.90
CA LYS A 28 -4.64 21.41 9.85
C LYS A 28 -4.82 20.36 10.95
N ILE A 29 -4.21 20.58 12.11
CA ILE A 29 -4.44 19.74 13.29
C ILE A 29 -5.68 20.30 14.02
N ASN A 30 -6.85 19.71 13.79
CA ASN A 30 -8.02 19.99 14.62
C ASN A 30 -7.88 19.25 15.95
N LYS A 31 -7.67 20.00 17.05
CA LYS A 31 -7.46 19.47 18.42
C LYS A 31 -8.69 18.81 19.06
N GLY A 32 -9.82 18.68 18.34
CA GLY A 32 -11.09 18.16 18.86
C GLY A 32 -11.69 16.98 18.10
N VAL A 33 -10.99 16.42 17.11
CA VAL A 33 -11.47 15.23 16.40
C VAL A 33 -10.92 14.02 17.13
N MET A 34 -11.81 13.26 17.78
CA MET A 34 -11.55 11.88 18.18
C MET A 34 -10.85 11.20 17.00
N ARG A 35 -9.62 10.66 17.18
CA ARG A 35 -8.88 10.02 16.08
C ARG A 35 -9.88 9.07 15.39
N PRO A 36 -10.24 9.27 14.12
CA PRO A 36 -11.10 8.31 13.43
C PRO A 36 -10.44 6.94 13.57
N ALA A 37 -11.26 5.89 13.77
CA ALA A 37 -10.75 4.53 13.82
C ALA A 37 -9.78 4.31 12.64
N ARG A 38 -8.59 3.79 12.93
CA ARG A 38 -7.50 3.66 11.97
C ARG A 38 -8.04 2.92 10.73
N ALA A 39 -8.13 3.59 9.59
CA ALA A 39 -8.60 2.96 8.37
C ALA A 39 -7.50 1.98 7.92
N LYS A 40 -7.82 0.68 7.94
CA LYS A 40 -6.91 -0.35 7.42
C LYS A 40 -6.78 -0.20 5.90
N ILE A 41 -5.57 -0.37 5.40
CA ILE A 41 -5.30 -0.50 3.97
C ILE A 41 -5.80 -1.88 3.55
N THR A 42 -7.02 -1.99 3.02
CA THR A 42 -7.57 -3.28 2.54
C THR A 42 -8.13 -3.20 1.13
N LYS A 43 -8.32 -1.99 0.61
CA LYS A 43 -9.08 -1.74 -0.62
C LYS A 43 -8.53 -2.51 -1.84
N ASN A 44 -7.21 -2.54 -2.02
CA ASN A 44 -6.61 -3.19 -3.18
C ASN A 44 -6.81 -4.72 -3.12
N TYR A 45 -6.61 -5.32 -1.95
CA TYR A 45 -6.90 -6.73 -1.72
C TYR A 45 -8.37 -7.07 -2.02
N GLU A 46 -9.32 -6.29 -1.51
CA GLU A 46 -10.74 -6.54 -1.76
C GLU A 46 -11.11 -6.43 -3.24
N ILE A 47 -10.51 -5.49 -3.98
CA ILE A 47 -10.71 -5.38 -5.43
C ILE A 47 -10.16 -6.63 -6.15
N ILE A 48 -8.93 -7.04 -5.83
CA ILE A 48 -8.30 -8.22 -6.43
C ILE A 48 -9.15 -9.47 -6.15
N LYS A 49 -9.47 -9.71 -4.88
CA LYS A 49 -10.29 -10.85 -4.45
C LYS A 49 -11.62 -10.89 -5.19
N THR A 50 -12.34 -9.77 -5.21
CA THR A 50 -13.62 -9.67 -5.90
C THR A 50 -13.47 -10.00 -7.38
N LYS A 51 -12.46 -9.46 -8.05
CA LYS A 51 -12.28 -9.68 -9.50
C LYS A 51 -11.86 -11.11 -9.83
N VAL A 52 -11.04 -11.74 -9.00
CA VAL A 52 -10.71 -13.17 -9.11
C VAL A 52 -11.97 -14.02 -8.96
N GLU A 53 -12.80 -13.76 -7.95
CA GLU A 53 -14.06 -14.47 -7.73
C GLU A 53 -15.03 -14.29 -8.91
N GLN A 54 -15.17 -13.06 -9.42
CA GLN A 54 -16.01 -12.75 -10.57
C GLN A 54 -15.52 -13.43 -11.85
N LEU A 55 -14.21 -13.45 -12.11
CA LEU A 55 -13.64 -14.13 -13.27
C LEU A 55 -13.93 -15.64 -13.22
N LEU A 56 -13.66 -16.28 -12.07
CA LEU A 56 -13.87 -17.73 -11.90
C LEU A 56 -15.35 -18.12 -11.92
N ALA A 57 -16.24 -17.20 -11.55
CA ALA A 57 -17.68 -17.35 -11.67
C ALA A 57 -18.21 -17.02 -13.08
N ASN A 58 -17.34 -16.63 -14.01
CA ASN A 58 -17.69 -16.19 -15.37
C ASN A 58 -18.68 -15.00 -15.38
N GLU A 59 -18.56 -14.10 -14.39
CA GLU A 59 -19.37 -12.89 -14.26
C GLU A 59 -18.77 -11.69 -15.00
N ILE A 60 -17.47 -11.75 -15.30
CA ILE A 60 -16.72 -10.75 -16.07
C ILE A 60 -15.89 -11.43 -17.16
N ASP A 61 -15.60 -10.70 -18.22
CA ASP A 61 -14.70 -11.18 -19.27
C ASP A 61 -13.22 -10.88 -18.95
N TYR A 62 -12.33 -11.40 -19.79
CA TYR A 62 -10.88 -11.24 -19.61
C TYR A 62 -10.42 -9.79 -19.79
N ASP A 63 -11.07 -9.00 -20.66
CA ASP A 63 -10.69 -7.60 -20.87
C ASP A 63 -10.96 -6.77 -19.61
N GLU A 64 -12.13 -6.93 -18.99
CA GLU A 64 -12.45 -6.27 -17.73
C GLU A 64 -11.50 -6.71 -16.61
N TYR A 65 -11.19 -8.00 -16.56
CA TYR A 65 -10.26 -8.56 -15.58
C TYR A 65 -8.86 -7.95 -15.71
N TYR A 66 -8.24 -8.04 -16.89
CA TYR A 66 -6.90 -7.50 -17.15
C TYR A 66 -6.84 -5.99 -16.92
N LYS A 67 -7.81 -5.25 -17.45
CA LYS A 67 -7.89 -3.79 -17.25
C LYS A 67 -7.93 -3.39 -15.78
N THR A 68 -8.58 -4.20 -14.94
CA THR A 68 -8.60 -3.93 -13.49
C THR A 68 -7.25 -4.21 -12.86
N LEU A 69 -6.62 -5.33 -13.19
CA LEU A 69 -5.30 -5.69 -12.68
C LEU A 69 -4.22 -4.70 -13.12
N ASP A 70 -4.21 -4.30 -14.39
CA ASP A 70 -3.24 -3.34 -14.94
C ASP A 70 -3.33 -1.99 -14.24
N LYS A 71 -4.55 -1.49 -14.06
CA LYS A 71 -4.78 -0.24 -13.33
C LYS A 71 -4.37 -0.30 -11.86
N LEU A 72 -4.47 -1.48 -11.23
CA LEU A 72 -3.97 -1.66 -9.87
C LEU A 72 -2.45 -1.73 -9.85
N TYR A 73 -1.86 -2.46 -10.78
CA TYR A 73 -0.41 -2.60 -10.94
C TYR A 73 0.25 -1.23 -11.08
N GLU A 74 -0.19 -0.43 -12.05
CA GLU A 74 0.34 0.93 -12.31
C GLU A 74 0.30 1.79 -11.05
N LYS A 75 -0.84 1.79 -10.33
CA LYS A 75 -0.99 2.59 -9.11
C LYS A 75 -0.08 2.16 -7.97
N ILE A 76 0.12 0.85 -7.82
CA ILE A 76 0.94 0.29 -6.75
C ILE A 76 2.42 0.52 -7.07
N GLU A 77 2.81 0.33 -8.33
CA GLU A 77 4.15 0.62 -8.83
C GLU A 77 4.49 2.12 -8.68
N GLU A 78 3.60 3.02 -9.11
CA GLU A 78 3.76 4.47 -8.92
C GLU A 78 3.93 4.84 -7.44
N ALA A 79 3.20 4.18 -6.54
CA ALA A 79 3.34 4.40 -5.10
C ALA A 79 4.72 3.91 -4.59
N GLY A 80 5.22 2.77 -5.08
CA GLY A 80 6.55 2.26 -4.76
C GLY A 80 7.64 3.24 -5.18
N VAL A 81 7.60 3.67 -6.45
CA VAL A 81 8.53 4.66 -6.99
C VAL A 81 8.48 5.97 -6.19
N ALA A 82 7.30 6.41 -5.75
CA ALA A 82 7.17 7.60 -4.93
C ALA A 82 7.85 7.44 -3.55
N VAL A 83 7.71 6.27 -2.92
CA VAL A 83 8.36 5.98 -1.63
C VAL A 83 9.88 5.94 -1.79
N GLU A 84 10.40 5.25 -2.80
CA GLU A 84 11.84 5.15 -3.06
C GLU A 84 12.50 6.51 -3.33
N ASN A 85 11.78 7.41 -4.02
CA ASN A 85 12.27 8.75 -4.34
C ASN A 85 11.98 9.79 -3.26
N THR A 86 11.42 9.39 -2.12
CA THR A 86 11.16 10.32 -1.01
C THR A 86 12.48 10.68 -0.33
N GLU A 87 12.88 11.95 -0.45
CA GLU A 87 14.02 12.49 0.29
C GLU A 87 13.68 12.63 1.77
N ILE A 88 14.38 11.87 2.63
CA ILE A 88 14.27 11.94 4.08
C ILE A 88 15.61 12.46 4.61
N SER A 89 15.56 13.41 5.55
CA SER A 89 16.79 13.92 6.17
C SER A 89 17.54 12.81 6.91
N GLU A 90 18.87 12.90 6.94
CA GLU A 90 19.72 11.92 7.63
C GLU A 90 19.36 11.76 9.12
N GLU A 91 18.84 12.81 9.75
CA GLU A 91 18.37 12.82 11.13
C GLU A 91 17.09 11.99 11.32
N LEU A 92 16.16 12.04 10.36
CA LEU A 92 14.88 11.34 10.45
C LEU A 92 14.99 9.90 9.93
N TYR A 93 15.93 9.63 9.02
CA TYR A 93 16.02 8.33 8.36
C TYR A 93 16.07 7.13 9.32
N PRO A 94 16.84 7.14 10.44
CA PRO A 94 16.83 6.03 11.41
C PRO A 94 15.46 5.74 12.04
N TYR A 95 14.60 6.76 12.18
CA TYR A 95 13.24 6.61 12.69
C TYR A 95 12.26 6.07 11.64
N PHE A 96 12.61 6.21 10.34
CA PHE A 96 11.73 5.84 9.23
C PHE A 96 12.15 4.60 8.43
N LYS A 97 13.40 4.16 8.57
CA LYS A 97 13.98 3.09 7.77
C LYS A 97 13.16 1.79 7.81
N GLU A 98 12.83 1.31 9.00
CA GLU A 98 12.18 0.00 9.15
C GLU A 98 10.78 -0.04 8.51
N GLN A 99 9.97 0.99 8.73
CA GLN A 99 8.64 1.07 8.11
C GLN A 99 8.69 1.29 6.60
N ILE A 100 9.74 1.94 6.07
CA ILE A 100 9.94 2.07 4.63
C ILE A 100 10.26 0.71 4.03
N GLU A 101 11.16 -0.05 4.64
CA GLU A 101 11.53 -1.40 4.18
C GLU A 101 10.32 -2.36 4.21
N ILE A 102 9.54 -2.34 5.29
CA ILE A 102 8.29 -3.12 5.42
C ILE A 102 7.27 -2.67 4.36
N GLY A 103 7.12 -1.36 4.18
CA GLY A 103 6.20 -0.79 3.20
C GLY A 103 6.54 -1.21 1.77
N LEU A 104 7.82 -1.12 1.38
CA LEU A 104 8.32 -1.54 0.08
C LEU A 104 8.17 -3.06 -0.13
N THR A 105 8.40 -3.86 0.91
CA THR A 105 8.11 -5.31 0.88
C THR A 105 6.64 -5.57 0.56
N GLY A 106 5.72 -4.84 1.23
CA GLY A 106 4.29 -4.94 0.96
C GLY A 106 3.91 -4.53 -0.47
N ILE A 107 4.57 -3.51 -1.03
CA ILE A 107 4.36 -3.10 -2.43
C ILE A 107 4.80 -4.20 -3.39
N ASP A 108 5.99 -4.76 -3.20
CA ASP A 108 6.53 -5.82 -4.05
C ASP A 108 5.64 -7.07 -4.04
N LEU A 109 5.20 -7.52 -2.85
CA LEU A 109 4.26 -8.62 -2.71
C LEU A 109 2.94 -8.38 -3.46
N PHE A 110 2.41 -7.14 -3.45
CA PHE A 110 1.22 -6.81 -4.22
C PHE A 110 1.44 -6.92 -5.73
N LEU A 111 2.60 -6.49 -6.23
CA LEU A 111 2.94 -6.58 -7.65
C LEU A 111 3.14 -8.03 -8.08
N GLN A 112 3.79 -8.85 -7.24
CA GLN A 112 3.92 -10.29 -7.45
C GLN A 112 2.55 -10.98 -7.47
N ALA A 113 1.66 -10.65 -6.52
CA ALA A 113 0.30 -11.17 -6.48
C ALA A 113 -0.48 -10.89 -7.77
N ILE A 114 -0.39 -9.65 -8.29
CA ILE A 114 -1.06 -9.28 -9.54
C ILE A 114 -0.50 -10.07 -10.72
N ASN A 115 0.83 -10.24 -10.80
CA ASN A 115 1.46 -10.99 -11.88
C ASN A 115 1.11 -12.48 -11.85
N GLU A 116 1.04 -13.09 -10.67
CA GLU A 116 0.58 -14.48 -10.51
C GLU A 116 -0.86 -14.63 -11.01
N LEU A 117 -1.77 -13.76 -10.57
CA LEU A 117 -3.19 -13.82 -10.90
C LEU A 117 -3.49 -13.52 -12.38
N ARG A 118 -2.63 -12.77 -13.08
CA ARG A 118 -2.73 -12.51 -14.52
C ARG A 118 -2.68 -13.79 -15.38
N THR A 119 -2.20 -14.90 -14.83
CA THR A 119 -2.13 -16.20 -15.54
C THR A 119 -3.47 -16.94 -15.57
N LEU A 120 -4.44 -16.55 -14.74
CA LEU A 120 -5.72 -17.26 -14.63
C LEU A 120 -6.49 -17.39 -15.96
N PRO A 121 -6.63 -16.35 -16.80
CA PRO A 121 -7.33 -16.49 -18.08
C PRO A 121 -6.70 -17.52 -19.02
N GLU A 122 -5.37 -17.64 -19.05
CA GLU A 122 -4.69 -18.65 -19.87
C GLU A 122 -5.03 -20.07 -19.41
N LEU A 123 -5.15 -20.28 -18.09
CA LEU A 123 -5.57 -21.57 -17.53
C LEU A 123 -7.05 -21.85 -17.80
N LEU A 124 -7.91 -20.84 -17.72
CA LEU A 124 -9.34 -20.96 -18.02
C LEU A 124 -9.57 -21.31 -19.50
N ASP A 125 -8.77 -20.76 -20.42
CA ASP A 125 -8.84 -21.13 -21.84
C ASP A 125 -8.56 -22.62 -22.06
N VAL A 126 -7.58 -23.19 -21.35
CA VAL A 126 -7.31 -24.64 -21.42
C VAL A 126 -8.44 -25.44 -20.78
N LEU A 127 -8.99 -24.96 -19.66
CA LEU A 127 -10.09 -25.63 -18.96
C LEU A 127 -11.36 -25.73 -19.83
N TYR A 128 -11.63 -24.70 -20.63
CA TYR A 128 -12.82 -24.63 -21.48
C TYR A 128 -12.59 -25.08 -22.93
N ASP A 129 -11.37 -25.48 -23.31
CA ASP A 129 -11.10 -26.06 -24.63
C ASP A 129 -11.80 -27.44 -24.77
N PRO A 130 -12.73 -27.60 -25.74
CA PRO A 130 -13.42 -28.89 -25.95
C PRO A 130 -12.48 -30.03 -26.37
N ASN A 131 -11.24 -29.74 -26.76
CA ASN A 131 -10.24 -30.74 -27.12
C ASN A 131 -9.37 -31.19 -25.93
N SER A 132 -9.53 -30.56 -24.76
CA SER A 132 -8.79 -30.93 -23.54
C SER A 132 -9.16 -32.33 -23.06
N THR A 133 -8.16 -33.13 -22.71
CA THR A 133 -8.37 -34.47 -22.13
C THR A 133 -8.82 -34.35 -20.66
N PRO A 134 -9.48 -35.38 -20.09
CA PRO A 134 -9.84 -35.37 -18.68
C PRO A 134 -8.65 -35.16 -17.72
N GLU A 135 -7.48 -35.72 -18.06
CA GLU A 135 -6.24 -35.54 -17.30
C GLU A 135 -5.74 -34.09 -17.35
N VAL A 136 -5.82 -33.44 -18.52
CA VAL A 136 -5.48 -32.02 -18.67
C VAL A 136 -6.43 -31.15 -17.85
N ILE A 137 -7.73 -31.44 -17.90
CA ILE A 137 -8.76 -30.71 -17.12
C ILE A 137 -8.47 -30.82 -15.62
N GLU A 138 -8.14 -32.00 -15.11
CA GLU A 138 -7.80 -32.21 -13.70
C GLU A 138 -6.57 -31.40 -13.29
N ASN A 139 -5.48 -31.50 -14.06
CA ASN A 139 -4.24 -30.78 -13.79
C ASN A 139 -4.44 -29.25 -13.81
N VAL A 140 -5.17 -28.74 -14.81
CA VAL A 140 -5.45 -27.31 -14.94
C VAL A 140 -6.35 -26.81 -13.81
N THR A 141 -7.33 -27.61 -13.37
CA THR A 141 -8.19 -27.26 -12.24
C THR A 141 -7.35 -27.08 -10.96
N GLN A 142 -6.41 -27.99 -10.71
CA GLN A 142 -5.49 -27.89 -9.56
C GLN A 142 -4.58 -26.67 -9.67
N GLU A 143 -4.07 -26.37 -10.87
CA GLU A 143 -3.20 -25.20 -11.09
C GLU A 143 -3.97 -23.88 -10.92
N ILE A 144 -5.23 -23.81 -11.37
CA ILE A 144 -6.11 -22.65 -11.13
C ILE A 144 -6.27 -22.40 -9.62
N GLU A 145 -6.52 -23.45 -8.83
CA GLU A 145 -6.65 -23.30 -7.38
C GLU A 145 -5.34 -22.84 -6.74
N LYS A 146 -4.21 -23.37 -7.19
CA LYS A 146 -2.88 -23.00 -6.71
C LYS A 146 -2.56 -21.54 -7.02
N VAL A 147 -2.69 -21.10 -8.27
CA VAL A 147 -2.48 -19.71 -8.70
C VAL A 147 -3.40 -18.76 -7.94
N LYS A 148 -4.69 -19.08 -7.86
CA LYS A 148 -5.68 -18.29 -7.10
C LYS A 148 -5.24 -18.13 -5.64
N ASN A 149 -4.92 -19.23 -4.97
CA ASN A 149 -4.58 -19.20 -3.55
C ASN A 149 -3.27 -18.45 -3.31
N ALA A 150 -2.22 -18.74 -4.10
CA ALA A 150 -0.93 -18.06 -3.99
C ALA A 150 -1.07 -16.54 -4.22
N GLY A 151 -1.77 -16.15 -5.29
CA GLY A 151 -2.01 -14.74 -5.59
C GLY A 151 -2.79 -14.00 -4.49
N LEU A 152 -3.86 -14.60 -3.96
CA LEU A 152 -4.66 -13.99 -2.90
C LEU A 152 -3.93 -13.96 -1.55
N GLU A 153 -3.13 -14.98 -1.25
CA GLU A 153 -2.29 -15.03 -0.04
C GLU A 153 -1.21 -13.93 -0.09
N MET A 154 -0.50 -13.79 -1.21
CA MET A 154 0.46 -12.70 -1.40
C MET A 154 -0.19 -11.32 -1.26
N ALA A 155 -1.38 -11.11 -1.84
CA ALA A 155 -2.11 -9.84 -1.70
C ALA A 155 -2.59 -9.56 -0.26
N ALA A 156 -2.90 -10.60 0.51
CA ALA A 156 -3.24 -10.50 1.92
C ALA A 156 -2.01 -10.17 2.78
N GLU A 157 -0.89 -10.86 2.56
CA GLU A 157 0.38 -10.60 3.23
C GLU A 157 0.88 -9.17 2.93
N ALA A 158 0.81 -8.76 1.67
CA ALA A 158 1.09 -7.38 1.23
C ALA A 158 0.25 -6.35 2.02
N THR A 159 -1.03 -6.65 2.22
CA THR A 159 -1.95 -5.82 3.02
C THR A 159 -1.50 -5.74 4.48
N GLU A 160 -1.03 -6.82 5.07
CA GLU A 160 -0.51 -6.83 6.45
C GLU A 160 0.76 -5.97 6.57
N HIS A 161 1.71 -6.12 5.65
CA HIS A 161 2.92 -5.30 5.60
C HIS A 161 2.61 -3.81 5.50
N LEU A 162 1.72 -3.41 4.58
CA LEU A 162 1.37 -2.00 4.42
C LEU A 162 0.69 -1.41 5.66
N ASN A 163 -0.16 -2.19 6.34
CA ASN A 163 -0.78 -1.77 7.59
C ASN A 163 0.26 -1.64 8.71
N LEU A 164 1.19 -2.59 8.84
CA LEU A 164 2.26 -2.54 9.83
C LEU A 164 3.17 -1.33 9.61
N ALA A 165 3.61 -1.09 8.36
CA ALA A 165 4.40 0.07 7.99
C ALA A 165 3.68 1.38 8.35
N LEU A 166 2.38 1.48 8.08
CA LEU A 166 1.57 2.64 8.45
C LEU A 166 1.50 2.84 9.97
N GLU A 167 1.30 1.77 10.74
CA GLU A 167 1.24 1.85 12.20
C GLU A 167 2.57 2.32 12.78
N MET A 168 3.68 1.74 12.32
CA MET A 168 5.03 2.13 12.73
C MET A 168 5.34 3.58 12.36
N ALA A 169 4.97 4.01 11.15
CA ALA A 169 5.14 5.40 10.74
C ALA A 169 4.41 6.39 11.66
N ILE A 170 3.18 6.06 12.07
CA ILE A 170 2.37 6.88 12.99
C ILE A 170 3.00 6.92 14.38
N GLU A 171 3.48 5.79 14.88
CA GLU A 171 4.10 5.68 16.20
C GLU A 171 5.44 6.43 16.26
N ASN A 172 6.31 6.23 15.27
CA ASN A 172 7.61 6.91 15.19
C ASN A 172 7.45 8.42 15.00
N MET A 173 6.46 8.87 14.21
CA MET A 173 6.11 10.30 14.13
C MET A 173 5.63 10.88 15.46
N SER A 174 4.94 10.09 16.29
CA SER A 174 4.46 10.54 17.59
C SER A 174 5.63 10.65 18.58
N ARG A 175 6.51 9.64 18.61
CA ARG A 175 7.72 9.63 19.46
C ARG A 175 8.68 10.77 19.14
N TRP A 176 8.96 10.99 17.87
CA TRP A 176 9.85 12.08 17.45
C TRP A 176 9.33 13.46 17.90
N ARG A 177 8.00 13.70 17.80
CA ARG A 177 7.41 14.96 18.30
C ARG A 177 7.57 15.13 19.81
N GLU A 178 7.43 14.06 20.58
CA GLU A 178 7.63 14.10 22.02
C GLU A 178 9.10 14.37 22.38
N GLU A 179 10.05 13.79 21.66
CA GLU A 179 11.49 14.03 21.83
C GLU A 179 11.90 15.47 21.46
N GLU A 180 11.32 16.05 20.40
CA GLU A 180 11.52 17.47 20.06
C GLU A 180 10.88 18.43 21.07
N ASP A 181 9.68 18.14 21.57
CA ASP A 181 9.05 18.97 22.62
C ASP A 181 9.87 18.96 23.93
N ILE A 182 10.56 17.84 24.24
CA ILE A 182 11.46 17.74 25.40
C ILE A 182 12.77 18.51 25.18
N THR A 183 13.34 18.48 23.98
CA THR A 183 14.61 19.16 23.67
C THR A 183 14.44 20.66 23.38
N GLY A 184 13.27 21.08 22.87
CA GLY A 184 12.88 22.48 22.67
C GLY A 184 12.56 23.24 23.96
N GLY A 185 12.36 22.54 25.08
CA GLY A 185 12.12 23.13 26.41
C GLY A 185 13.35 23.71 27.10
N TYR A 186 14.54 23.64 26.48
CA TYR A 186 15.81 24.11 27.08
C TYR A 186 16.40 25.37 26.44
N TYR A 187 15.71 26.03 25.51
CA TYR A 187 16.11 27.36 25.04
C TYR A 187 14.97 28.38 25.19
N VAL A 188 15.09 29.12 26.30
CA VAL A 188 14.48 30.41 26.70
C VAL A 188 13.05 30.37 27.24
#